data_AF-A0AAW4PIA4-F1
#
_entry.id   AF-A0AAW4PIA4-F1
#
_cell.length_a   1.000
_cell.length_b   1.000
_cell.length_c   1.000
_cell.angle_alpha   90.00
_cell.angle_beta   90.00
_cell.angle_gamma   90.00
#
_symmetry.space_group_name_H-M   'P 1'
#
loop_
_entity.id
_entity.type
_entity.pdbx_description
1 polymer ?
#
loop_
_entity_poly.entity_id
_entity_poly.type
_entity_poly.pdbx_seq_one_letter_code
_entity_poly.pdbx_strand_id
1 'polypeptide(L)'
;MNEAEFCAHLQTVCATAIEDYRTRFPAQPPLSQRLPHDTDSALASTADIETCFSALVEFYDSLLGVDSTPYRDQWRDHLVYDFSLRERLTLLGSDLPASLTLFIIAGRYAAHTGYIGISGGRLPIARAGEMLASELCHAYQHRFDSPTWHHPYLQEGFELAASIRALTYLADELDDEMLAHRACRQRTRALLQGTIAHGIRNGGITAATVRNLGVTDRELSELRAALPVRLLGTIWPRYHWGSTAFLPEYDLFGSLLLVSEALDVPDTYLRAFWGKHPWDELIAELRSTRPGWLWQQYHTSGE
;
A
#
# COMPACT_ATOMS: atom_id res chain seq x y z
N MET A 1 -20.39 10.57 -11.33
CA MET A 1 -19.55 10.20 -12.48
C MET A 1 -19.64 8.69 -12.64
N ASN A 2 -19.74 8.15 -13.85
CA ASN A 2 -20.00 6.70 -14.02
C ASN A 2 -18.69 5.86 -13.96
N GLU A 3 -18.82 4.55 -13.76
CA GLU A 3 -17.72 3.59 -13.69
C GLU A 3 -16.83 3.55 -14.96
N ALA A 4 -17.43 3.80 -16.14
CA ALA A 4 -16.69 3.81 -17.39
C ALA A 4 -15.69 4.98 -17.47
N GLU A 5 -16.06 6.14 -16.93
CA GLU A 5 -15.16 7.30 -16.82
C GLU A 5 -13.98 6.99 -15.88
N PHE A 6 -14.24 6.37 -14.73
CA PHE A 6 -13.16 5.91 -13.84
C PHE A 6 -12.19 4.96 -14.56
N CYS A 7 -12.72 3.97 -15.28
CA CYS A 7 -11.93 2.99 -16.02
C CYS A 7 -11.01 3.66 -17.06
N ALA A 8 -11.52 4.64 -17.80
CA ALA A 8 -10.74 5.39 -18.78
C ALA A 8 -9.61 6.20 -18.12
N HIS A 9 -9.90 6.87 -17.00
CA HIS A 9 -8.89 7.59 -16.24
C HIS A 9 -7.83 6.66 -15.64
N LEU A 10 -8.25 5.54 -15.05
CA LEU A 10 -7.35 4.54 -14.47
C LEU A 10 -6.36 4.00 -15.50
N GLN A 11 -6.83 3.64 -16.69
CA GLN A 11 -5.96 3.16 -17.77
C GLN A 11 -4.99 4.26 -18.25
N THR A 12 -5.47 5.49 -18.40
CA THR A 12 -4.65 6.63 -18.87
C THR A 12 -3.56 6.99 -17.86
N VAL A 13 -3.92 7.13 -16.58
CA VAL A 13 -2.99 7.43 -15.49
C VAL A 13 -1.98 6.30 -15.30
N CYS A 14 -2.42 5.04 -15.42
CA CYS A 14 -1.54 3.87 -15.36
C CYS A 14 -0.52 3.86 -16.51
N ALA A 15 -0.96 4.09 -17.76
CA ALA A 15 -0.07 4.15 -18.91
C ALA A 15 0.98 5.26 -18.77
N THR A 16 0.54 6.44 -18.33
CA THR A 16 1.42 7.60 -18.07
C THR A 16 2.47 7.26 -17.01
N ALA A 17 2.06 6.66 -15.88
CA ALA A 17 2.98 6.26 -14.82
C ALA A 17 4.02 5.22 -15.29
N ILE A 18 3.64 4.29 -16.17
CA ILE A 18 4.56 3.31 -16.75
C ILE A 18 5.58 3.98 -17.67
N GLU A 19 5.15 4.94 -18.49
CA GLU A 19 6.03 5.73 -19.35
C GLU A 19 7.01 6.58 -18.52
N ASP A 20 6.51 7.29 -17.51
CA ASP A 20 7.32 8.10 -16.60
C ASP A 20 8.36 7.28 -15.85
N TYR A 21 7.97 6.13 -15.28
CA TYR A 21 8.88 5.23 -14.57
C TYR A 21 10.05 4.81 -15.46
N ARG A 22 9.77 4.45 -16.72
CA ARG A 22 10.81 3.99 -17.66
C ARG A 22 11.70 5.12 -18.15
N THR A 23 11.13 6.31 -18.31
CA THR A 23 11.88 7.51 -18.72
C THR A 23 12.81 7.97 -17.61
N ARG A 24 12.31 8.00 -16.36
CA ARG A 24 13.08 8.44 -15.19
C ARG A 24 14.10 7.40 -14.72
N PHE A 25 13.79 6.11 -14.87
CA PHE A 25 14.62 5.02 -14.34
C PHE A 25 14.92 3.92 -15.40
N PRO A 26 15.59 4.25 -16.52
CA PRO A 26 15.76 3.33 -17.66
C PRO A 26 16.62 2.10 -17.36
N ALA A 27 17.52 2.19 -16.37
CA ALA A 27 18.41 1.10 -15.97
C ALA A 27 17.83 0.20 -14.86
N GLN A 28 16.68 0.57 -14.29
CA GLN A 28 16.10 -0.14 -13.16
C GLN A 28 15.30 -1.37 -13.58
N PRO A 29 15.11 -2.37 -12.69
CA PRO A 29 14.41 -3.60 -13.04
C PRO A 29 12.98 -3.36 -13.53
N PRO A 30 12.46 -4.26 -14.40
CA PRO A 30 11.06 -4.27 -14.80
C PRO A 30 10.09 -4.27 -13.62
N LEU A 31 8.85 -3.79 -13.84
CA LEU A 31 7.83 -3.68 -12.79
C LEU A 31 7.43 -5.05 -12.21
N SER A 32 7.60 -6.11 -12.98
CA SER A 32 7.32 -7.51 -12.59
C SER A 32 8.37 -8.13 -11.66
N GLN A 33 9.59 -7.58 -11.60
CA GLN A 33 10.67 -8.15 -10.80
C GLN A 33 10.60 -7.69 -9.35
N ARG A 34 11.09 -8.51 -8.41
CA ARG A 34 11.30 -8.03 -7.04
C ARG A 34 12.59 -7.19 -7.03
N LEU A 35 12.56 -6.05 -6.34
CA LEU A 35 13.79 -5.31 -6.11
C LEU A 35 14.75 -6.19 -5.31
N PRO A 36 16.05 -6.19 -5.66
CA PRO A 36 17.07 -6.84 -4.85
C PRO A 36 16.98 -6.38 -3.39
N HIS A 37 17.48 -7.22 -2.48
CA HIS A 37 17.79 -6.69 -1.15
C HIS A 37 18.96 -5.74 -1.34
N ASP A 38 18.82 -4.50 -0.87
CA ASP A 38 19.88 -3.49 -0.89
C ASP A 38 20.94 -3.90 0.14
N THR A 39 21.70 -4.96 -0.18
CA THR A 39 22.72 -5.53 0.72
C THR A 39 23.94 -4.64 0.85
N ASP A 40 24.16 -3.76 -0.13
CA ASP A 40 25.33 -2.90 -0.20
C ASP A 40 25.06 -1.47 0.29
N SER A 41 23.80 -1.14 0.60
CA SER A 41 23.42 0.18 1.12
C SER A 41 23.72 0.31 2.60
N ALA A 42 24.13 1.51 3.03
CA ALA A 42 24.33 1.81 4.43
C ALA A 42 23.04 1.57 5.23
N LEU A 43 23.17 0.89 6.38
CA LEU A 43 22.08 0.63 7.30
C LEU A 43 21.70 1.91 8.03
N ALA A 44 20.40 2.19 8.16
CA ALA A 44 19.93 3.36 8.89
C ALA A 44 20.25 3.26 10.39
N SER A 45 20.56 4.40 10.97
CA SER A 45 20.69 4.62 12.42
C SER A 45 19.34 4.99 13.03
N THR A 46 19.22 4.92 14.36
CA THR A 46 18.02 5.40 15.07
C THR A 46 17.73 6.87 14.78
N ALA A 47 18.76 7.71 14.64
CA ALA A 47 18.60 9.13 14.31
C ALA A 47 18.01 9.34 12.90
N ASP A 48 18.39 8.50 11.95
CA ASP A 48 17.79 8.54 10.59
C ASP A 48 16.29 8.20 10.67
N ILE A 49 15.93 7.22 11.50
CA ILE A 49 14.53 6.84 11.72
C ILE A 49 13.73 7.95 12.40
N GLU A 50 14.30 8.62 13.40
CA GLU A 50 13.66 9.77 14.07
C GLU A 50 13.46 10.96 13.12
N THR A 51 14.39 11.16 12.19
CA THR A 51 14.28 12.16 11.12
C THR A 51 13.11 11.81 10.19
N CYS A 52 13.07 10.57 9.70
CA CYS A 52 11.95 10.08 8.89
C CYS A 52 10.61 10.19 9.63
N PHE A 53 10.56 9.82 10.92
CA PHE A 53 9.36 9.91 11.74
C PHE A 53 8.82 11.34 11.81
N SER A 54 9.70 12.31 12.06
CA SER A 54 9.32 13.72 12.19
C SER A 54 8.75 14.26 10.87
N ALA A 55 9.42 13.98 9.75
CA ALA A 55 8.94 14.37 8.42
C ALA A 55 7.59 13.71 8.07
N LEU A 56 7.43 12.42 8.37
CA LEU A 56 6.21 11.67 8.06
C LEU A 56 5.01 12.12 8.92
N VAL A 57 5.22 12.45 10.18
CA VAL A 57 4.15 13.00 11.05
C VAL A 57 3.66 14.34 10.52
N GLU A 58 4.56 15.23 10.12
CA GLU A 58 4.18 16.51 9.50
C GLU A 58 3.41 16.30 8.19
N PHE A 59 3.88 15.36 7.37
CA PHE A 59 3.19 14.97 6.14
C PHE A 59 1.77 14.44 6.41
N TYR A 60 1.60 13.50 7.35
CA TYR A 60 0.29 12.90 7.63
C TYR A 60 -0.70 13.87 8.29
N ASP A 61 -0.23 14.76 9.17
CA ASP A 61 -1.07 15.83 9.73
C ASP A 61 -1.61 16.74 8.61
N SER A 62 -0.73 17.14 7.69
CA SER A 62 -1.14 17.95 6.53
C SER A 62 -2.03 17.17 5.57
N LEU A 63 -1.72 15.89 5.30
CA LEU A 63 -2.47 15.05 4.36
C LEU A 63 -3.92 14.84 4.81
N LEU A 64 -4.09 14.63 6.12
CA LEU A 64 -5.35 14.20 6.74
C LEU A 64 -6.08 15.33 7.45
N GLY A 65 -5.49 16.54 7.50
CA GLY A 65 -6.07 17.70 8.16
C GLY A 65 -6.34 17.45 9.65
N VAL A 66 -5.43 16.74 10.33
CA VAL A 66 -5.54 16.39 11.76
C VAL A 66 -4.36 16.92 12.56
N ASP A 67 -4.53 17.01 13.87
CA ASP A 67 -3.46 17.34 14.81
C ASP A 67 -3.06 16.09 15.61
N SER A 68 -1.90 15.51 15.30
CA SER A 68 -1.37 14.34 16.00
C SER A 68 -0.58 14.65 17.26
N THR A 69 -0.37 15.92 17.61
CA THR A 69 0.45 16.34 18.76
C THR A 69 0.21 15.53 20.04
N PRO A 70 -1.04 15.20 20.44
CA PRO A 70 -1.29 14.39 21.63
C PRO A 70 -0.72 12.96 21.62
N TYR A 71 -0.41 12.41 20.44
CA TYR A 71 0.01 11.02 20.26
C TYR A 71 1.49 10.86 19.90
N ARG A 72 2.16 11.95 19.46
CA ARG A 72 3.52 11.89 18.90
C ARG A 72 4.55 11.34 19.87
N ASP A 73 4.52 11.77 21.13
CA ASP A 73 5.47 11.29 22.14
C ASP A 73 5.27 9.80 22.43
N GLN A 74 4.01 9.35 22.54
CA GLN A 74 3.71 7.92 22.69
C GLN A 74 4.23 7.10 21.49
N TRP A 75 3.96 7.56 20.27
CA TRP A 75 4.41 6.86 19.06
C TRP A 75 5.93 6.84 18.94
N ARG A 76 6.61 7.93 19.31
CA ARG A 76 8.07 8.02 19.32
C ARG A 76 8.67 7.08 20.37
N ASP A 77 8.14 7.09 21.58
CA ASP A 77 8.62 6.23 22.68
C ASP A 77 8.36 4.75 22.40
N HIS A 78 7.31 4.44 21.63
CA HIS A 78 6.97 3.08 21.21
C HIS A 78 7.39 2.77 19.77
N LEU A 79 8.29 3.57 19.20
CA LEU A 79 8.90 3.31 17.90
C LEU A 79 9.99 2.28 18.07
N VAL A 80 9.77 1.09 17.51
CA VAL A 80 10.68 -0.02 17.67
C VAL A 80 11.48 -0.15 16.38
N TYR A 81 12.81 0.03 16.47
CA TYR A 81 13.79 -0.19 15.41
C TYR A 81 15.01 -0.98 15.93
N ASP A 82 15.46 -2.01 15.21
CA ASP A 82 16.68 -2.79 15.52
C ASP A 82 16.68 -3.56 16.87
N PHE A 83 15.61 -4.29 17.15
CA PHE A 83 15.40 -5.02 18.40
C PHE A 83 15.54 -6.52 18.17
N SER A 84 16.00 -7.23 19.21
CA SER A 84 16.21 -8.67 19.14
C SER A 84 14.90 -9.41 18.87
N LEU A 85 14.99 -10.61 18.28
CA LEU A 85 13.84 -11.51 18.09
C LEU A 85 13.07 -11.74 19.41
N ARG A 86 13.77 -11.72 20.56
CA ARG A 86 13.18 -11.91 21.88
C ARG A 86 12.34 -10.70 22.30
N GLU A 87 12.85 -9.48 22.15
CA GLU A 87 12.10 -8.24 22.43
C GLU A 87 10.91 -8.09 21.49
N ARG A 88 11.09 -8.44 20.21
CA ARG A 88 10.01 -8.56 19.23
C ARG A 88 8.92 -9.53 19.69
N LEU A 89 9.28 -10.71 20.19
CA LEU A 89 8.31 -11.69 20.69
C LEU A 89 7.65 -11.24 22.00
N THR A 90 8.30 -10.42 22.82
CA THR A 90 7.68 -9.82 24.03
C THR A 90 6.66 -8.74 23.66
N LEU A 91 6.94 -7.92 22.65
CA LEU A 91 6.01 -6.93 22.08
C LEU A 91 4.83 -7.60 21.36
N LEU A 92 5.05 -8.76 20.75
CA LEU A 92 3.99 -9.57 20.15
C LEU A 92 3.23 -10.40 21.19
N GLY A 93 3.90 -10.80 22.28
CA GLY A 93 3.41 -11.75 23.27
C GLY A 93 2.38 -11.20 24.25
N SER A 94 2.17 -9.88 24.32
CA SER A 94 1.03 -9.33 25.05
C SER A 94 -0.29 -9.50 24.29
N ASP A 95 -0.26 -9.60 22.95
CA ASP A 95 -1.43 -9.43 22.07
C ASP A 95 -1.30 -10.20 20.74
N LEU A 96 -1.18 -11.53 20.80
CA LEU A 96 -1.20 -12.38 19.60
C LEU A 96 -2.58 -13.05 19.40
N PRO A 97 -3.32 -12.70 18.34
CA PRO A 97 -4.30 -13.61 17.74
C PRO A 97 -3.58 -14.75 17.00
N ALA A 98 -4.26 -15.90 16.87
CA ALA A 98 -3.72 -17.18 16.37
C ALA A 98 -3.25 -17.18 14.89
N SER A 99 -3.30 -16.05 14.19
CA SER A 99 -3.02 -15.96 12.75
C SER A 99 -1.55 -15.73 12.37
N LEU A 100 -0.64 -15.52 13.34
CA LEU A 100 0.72 -15.04 13.09
C LEU A 100 1.86 -16.03 13.34
N THR A 101 1.59 -17.34 13.36
CA THR A 101 2.65 -18.35 13.61
C THR A 101 3.67 -18.51 12.47
N LEU A 102 3.51 -17.84 11.32
CA LEU A 102 4.25 -18.22 10.09
C LEU A 102 4.93 -17.11 9.26
N PHE A 103 4.82 -15.82 9.60
CA PHE A 103 5.49 -14.77 8.81
C PHE A 103 6.50 -13.96 9.62
N ILE A 104 7.66 -13.71 9.00
CA ILE A 104 8.65 -12.73 9.43
C ILE A 104 7.98 -11.35 9.34
N ILE A 105 7.27 -10.95 10.40
CA ILE A 105 6.79 -9.58 10.65
C ILE A 105 7.98 -8.62 10.53
N ALA A 106 8.08 -7.91 9.42
CA ALA A 106 9.12 -6.91 9.26
C ALA A 106 8.72 -5.62 10.00
N GLY A 107 7.45 -5.21 9.98
CA GLY A 107 6.92 -4.04 10.72
C GLY A 107 5.49 -4.28 11.17
N ARG A 108 5.00 -3.50 12.16
CA ARG A 108 3.63 -3.59 12.67
C ARG A 108 3.24 -2.40 13.57
N TYR A 109 2.11 -1.78 13.29
CA TYR A 109 1.35 -0.96 14.23
C TYR A 109 0.45 -1.84 15.11
N ALA A 110 0.52 -1.62 16.41
CA ALA A 110 -0.23 -2.36 17.41
C ALA A 110 -1.25 -1.44 18.10
N ALA A 111 -2.51 -1.46 17.63
CA ALA A 111 -3.57 -0.55 18.08
C ALA A 111 -3.78 -0.51 19.60
N HIS A 112 -3.74 -1.66 20.27
CA HIS A 112 -3.96 -1.80 21.72
C HIS A 112 -2.88 -1.11 22.58
N THR A 113 -1.62 -1.10 22.14
CA THR A 113 -0.48 -0.54 22.89
C THR A 113 0.09 0.75 22.27
N GLY A 114 -0.24 1.03 21.01
CA GLY A 114 0.28 2.16 20.25
C GLY A 114 1.70 1.96 19.69
N TYR A 115 2.25 0.75 19.72
CA TYR A 115 3.60 0.48 19.21
C TYR A 115 3.67 0.53 17.68
N ILE A 116 4.78 1.04 17.16
CA ILE A 116 5.10 1.10 15.74
C ILE A 116 6.41 0.33 15.52
N GLY A 117 6.32 -0.91 15.07
CA GLY A 117 7.49 -1.73 14.73
C GLY A 117 7.93 -1.47 13.30
N ILE A 118 9.21 -1.18 13.09
CA ILE A 118 9.78 -0.96 11.74
C ILE A 118 10.59 -2.16 11.25
N SER A 119 11.46 -2.76 12.08
CA SER A 119 12.27 -3.93 11.70
C SER A 119 12.94 -4.62 12.88
N GLY A 120 12.99 -5.95 12.85
CA GLY A 120 13.76 -6.78 13.80
C GLY A 120 15.29 -6.82 13.55
N GLY A 121 15.80 -5.88 12.77
CA GLY A 121 17.21 -5.66 12.46
C GLY A 121 17.35 -4.44 11.56
N ARG A 122 18.51 -3.78 11.55
CA ARG A 122 18.68 -2.57 10.74
C ARG A 122 18.40 -2.83 9.26
N LEU A 123 17.73 -1.88 8.65
CA LEU A 123 17.43 -1.81 7.23
C LEU A 123 18.07 -0.54 6.64
N PRO A 124 18.41 -0.51 5.35
CA PRO A 124 18.72 0.74 4.65
C PRO A 124 17.60 1.76 4.81
N ILE A 125 17.95 3.06 4.83
CA ILE A 125 17.01 4.16 5.08
C ILE A 125 15.77 4.09 4.18
N ALA A 126 15.96 3.78 2.91
CA ALA A 126 14.87 3.71 1.95
C ALA A 126 13.83 2.62 2.29
N ARG A 127 14.27 1.49 2.85
CA ARG A 127 13.37 0.42 3.32
C ARG A 127 12.76 0.76 4.67
N ALA A 128 13.55 1.29 5.59
CA ALA A 128 13.03 1.65 6.91
C ALA A 128 11.97 2.76 6.82
N GLY A 129 12.18 3.75 5.95
CA GLY A 129 11.22 4.81 5.65
C GLY A 129 9.93 4.29 5.00
N GLU A 130 10.03 3.37 4.03
CA GLU A 130 8.88 2.68 3.43
C GLU A 130 8.01 1.98 4.48
N MET A 131 8.65 1.25 5.39
CA MET A 131 7.94 0.56 6.47
C MET A 131 7.34 1.54 7.49
N LEU A 132 8.10 2.56 7.89
CA LEU A 132 7.61 3.57 8.82
C LEU A 132 6.41 4.34 8.26
N ALA A 133 6.43 4.69 6.98
CA ALA A 133 5.30 5.37 6.31
C ALA A 133 4.02 4.53 6.39
N SER A 134 4.10 3.24 6.07
CA SER A 134 2.98 2.30 6.16
C SER A 134 2.43 2.18 7.59
N GLU A 135 3.29 1.92 8.57
CA GLU A 135 2.84 1.72 9.95
C GLU A 135 2.35 3.00 10.63
N LEU A 136 2.91 4.17 10.28
CA LEU A 136 2.35 5.45 10.70
C LEU A 136 0.97 5.67 10.09
N CYS A 137 0.75 5.35 8.82
CA CYS A 137 -0.59 5.45 8.22
C CYS A 137 -1.63 4.66 9.02
N HIS A 138 -1.30 3.43 9.44
CA HIS A 138 -2.18 2.64 10.31
C HIS A 138 -2.39 3.29 11.69
N ALA A 139 -1.35 3.88 12.27
CA ALA A 139 -1.46 4.62 13.52
C ALA A 139 -2.45 5.80 13.42
N TYR A 140 -2.40 6.56 12.32
CA TYR A 140 -3.35 7.63 12.03
C TYR A 140 -4.76 7.10 11.79
N GLN A 141 -4.91 6.03 10.99
CA GLN A 141 -6.22 5.42 10.74
C GLN A 141 -6.89 4.98 12.05
N HIS A 142 -6.14 4.43 12.98
CA HIS A 142 -6.65 4.02 14.29
C HIS A 142 -6.90 5.21 15.22
N ARG A 143 -5.92 6.10 15.45
CA ARG A 143 -6.03 7.17 16.46
C ARG A 143 -7.06 8.24 16.14
N PHE A 144 -7.39 8.39 14.86
CA PHE A 144 -8.39 9.34 14.43
C PHE A 144 -9.70 8.67 14.03
N ASP A 145 -9.93 7.38 14.30
CA ASP A 145 -11.18 6.67 13.99
C ASP A 145 -11.56 6.69 12.49
N SER A 146 -10.58 6.50 11.61
CA SER A 146 -10.78 6.62 10.17
C SER A 146 -11.92 5.74 9.65
N PRO A 147 -12.79 6.23 8.75
CA PRO A 147 -13.80 5.45 8.05
C PRO A 147 -13.23 4.30 7.21
N THR A 148 -11.93 4.31 6.91
CA THR A 148 -11.25 3.20 6.23
C THR A 148 -10.76 2.14 7.20
N TRP A 149 -10.54 2.47 8.48
CA TRP A 149 -9.96 1.58 9.51
C TRP A 149 -10.78 0.30 9.72
N HIS A 150 -12.10 0.41 9.76
CA HIS A 150 -12.98 -0.72 10.04
C HIS A 150 -13.32 -1.57 8.81
N HIS A 151 -12.81 -1.19 7.63
CA HIS A 151 -13.07 -1.94 6.41
C HIS A 151 -11.77 -2.37 5.75
N PRO A 152 -11.44 -3.68 5.74
CA PRO A 152 -10.11 -4.15 5.39
C PRO A 152 -9.64 -3.70 4.01
N TYR A 153 -10.50 -3.79 3.00
CA TYR A 153 -10.12 -3.37 1.65
C TYR A 153 -9.89 -1.86 1.53
N LEU A 154 -10.60 -1.06 2.33
CA LEU A 154 -10.38 0.38 2.34
C LEU A 154 -9.16 0.74 3.17
N GLN A 155 -8.93 0.04 4.29
CA GLN A 155 -7.77 0.23 5.14
C GLN A 155 -6.48 0.03 4.35
N GLU A 156 -6.32 -1.13 3.70
CA GLU A 156 -5.14 -1.46 2.90
C GLU A 156 -5.02 -0.59 1.65
N GLY A 157 -6.14 -0.29 0.98
CA GLY A 157 -6.10 0.57 -0.20
C GLY A 157 -5.71 2.00 0.14
N PHE A 158 -6.19 2.51 1.28
CA PHE A 158 -5.80 3.82 1.80
C PHE A 158 -4.32 3.84 2.18
N GLU A 159 -3.88 2.83 2.94
CA GLU A 159 -2.48 2.67 3.34
C GLU A 159 -1.58 2.69 2.11
N LEU A 160 -1.86 1.85 1.12
CA LEU A 160 -1.07 1.76 -0.11
C LEU A 160 -0.92 3.12 -0.79
N ALA A 161 -2.02 3.85 -0.98
CA ALA A 161 -1.98 5.14 -1.68
C ALA A 161 -1.30 6.23 -0.83
N ALA A 162 -1.61 6.29 0.46
CA ALA A 162 -1.09 7.31 1.35
C ALA A 162 0.41 7.10 1.64
N SER A 163 0.86 5.86 1.83
CA SER A 163 2.28 5.53 2.06
C SER A 163 3.14 5.78 0.82
N ILE A 164 2.62 5.58 -0.40
CA ILE A 164 3.30 5.97 -1.65
C ILE A 164 3.54 7.48 -1.71
N ARG A 165 2.55 8.29 -1.34
CA ARG A 165 2.72 9.76 -1.29
C ARG A 165 3.68 10.17 -0.19
N ALA A 166 3.58 9.55 0.98
CA ALA A 166 4.48 9.79 2.09
C ALA A 166 5.93 9.45 1.71
N LEU A 167 6.15 8.36 0.96
CA LEU A 167 7.46 7.96 0.47
C LEU A 167 8.00 8.92 -0.60
N THR A 168 7.12 9.46 -1.45
CA THR A 168 7.49 10.49 -2.43
C THR A 168 7.92 11.77 -1.72
N TYR A 169 7.13 12.23 -0.75
CA TYR A 169 7.46 13.38 0.09
C TYR A 169 8.79 13.18 0.83
N LEU A 170 8.97 12.01 1.46
CA LEU A 170 10.19 11.69 2.18
C LEU A 170 11.42 11.63 1.26
N ALA A 171 11.26 11.15 0.02
CA ALA A 171 12.33 11.17 -0.97
C ALA A 171 12.78 12.60 -1.30
N ASP A 172 11.83 13.52 -1.44
CA ASP A 172 12.12 14.93 -1.73
C ASP A 172 12.75 15.64 -0.52
N GLU A 173 12.25 15.39 0.69
CA GLU A 173 12.80 15.97 1.94
C GLU A 173 14.23 15.50 2.23
N LEU A 174 14.55 14.24 1.91
CA LEU A 174 15.88 13.66 2.14
C LEU A 174 16.83 13.77 0.94
N ASP A 175 16.36 14.27 -0.21
CA ASP A 175 17.08 14.25 -1.49
C ASP A 175 17.64 12.85 -1.82
N ASP A 176 16.80 11.81 -1.64
CA ASP A 176 17.19 10.40 -1.77
C ASP A 176 16.60 9.77 -3.05
N GLU A 177 17.47 9.54 -4.04
CA GLU A 177 17.10 8.96 -5.33
C GLU A 177 16.58 7.51 -5.23
N MET A 178 17.05 6.74 -4.24
CA MET A 178 16.59 5.35 -4.04
C MET A 178 15.17 5.33 -3.47
N LEU A 179 14.86 6.23 -2.54
CA LEU A 179 13.49 6.47 -2.07
C LEU A 179 12.59 6.95 -3.22
N ALA A 180 13.06 7.89 -4.04
CA ALA A 180 12.30 8.40 -5.18
C ALA A 180 11.99 7.28 -6.20
N HIS A 181 12.98 6.41 -6.46
CA HIS A 181 12.79 5.22 -7.31
C HIS A 181 11.75 4.27 -6.71
N ARG A 182 11.87 3.93 -5.43
CA ARG A 182 10.92 3.04 -4.74
C ARG A 182 9.50 3.60 -4.78
N ALA A 183 9.31 4.87 -4.45
CA ALA A 183 8.01 5.54 -4.47
C ALA A 183 7.39 5.53 -5.88
N CYS A 184 8.15 5.95 -6.89
CA CYS A 184 7.70 5.94 -8.29
C CYS A 184 7.33 4.51 -8.76
N ARG A 185 8.15 3.53 -8.39
CA ARG A 185 7.91 2.13 -8.74
C ARG A 185 6.67 1.57 -8.05
N GLN A 186 6.48 1.83 -6.77
CA GLN A 186 5.29 1.40 -6.02
C GLN A 186 4.03 2.05 -6.58
N ARG A 187 4.04 3.37 -6.84
CA ARG A 187 2.95 4.10 -7.51
C ARG A 187 2.54 3.42 -8.81
N THR A 188 3.53 3.16 -9.67
CA THR A 188 3.30 2.54 -10.99
C THR A 188 2.72 1.13 -10.85
N ARG A 189 3.21 0.35 -9.87
CA ARG A 189 2.68 -1.00 -9.61
C ARG A 189 1.26 -0.98 -9.04
N ALA A 190 0.97 -0.08 -8.10
CA ALA A 190 -0.37 0.07 -7.53
C ALA A 190 -1.40 0.42 -8.60
N LEU A 191 -1.08 1.33 -9.52
CA LEU A 191 -1.93 1.67 -10.67
C LEU A 191 -2.13 0.48 -11.62
N LEU A 192 -1.06 -0.27 -11.92
CA LEU A 192 -1.14 -1.45 -12.78
C LEU A 192 -1.99 -2.56 -12.14
N GLN A 193 -1.79 -2.82 -10.85
CA GLN A 193 -2.57 -3.80 -10.07
C GLN A 193 -4.04 -3.39 -9.99
N GLY A 194 -4.33 -2.11 -9.72
CA GLY A 194 -5.67 -1.56 -9.73
C GLY A 194 -6.36 -1.69 -11.10
N THR A 195 -5.64 -1.40 -12.19
CA THR A 195 -6.17 -1.56 -13.57
C THR A 195 -6.53 -3.02 -13.85
N ILE A 196 -5.67 -3.95 -13.44
CA ILE A 196 -5.91 -5.40 -13.57
C ILE A 196 -7.10 -5.82 -12.71
N ALA A 197 -7.18 -5.38 -11.45
CA ALA A 197 -8.25 -5.71 -10.52
C ALA A 197 -9.61 -5.23 -11.05
N HIS A 198 -9.69 -3.97 -11.49
CA HIS A 198 -10.88 -3.39 -12.10
C HIS A 198 -11.32 -4.16 -13.35
N GLY A 199 -10.38 -4.47 -14.25
CA GLY A 199 -10.68 -5.23 -15.46
C GLY A 199 -11.17 -6.65 -15.17
N ILE A 200 -10.63 -7.33 -14.15
CA ILE A 200 -11.12 -8.64 -13.73
C ILE A 200 -12.55 -8.54 -13.17
N ARG A 201 -12.84 -7.54 -12.33
CA ARG A 201 -14.18 -7.29 -11.77
C ARG A 201 -15.23 -7.14 -12.88
N ASN A 202 -14.85 -6.52 -14.00
CA ASN A 202 -15.73 -6.18 -15.12
C ASN A 202 -15.72 -7.18 -16.30
N GLY A 203 -15.61 -8.47 -16.00
CA GLY A 203 -15.70 -9.52 -17.03
C GLY A 203 -14.39 -9.83 -17.76
N GLY A 204 -13.30 -9.16 -17.38
CA GLY A 204 -11.93 -9.52 -17.69
C GLY A 204 -11.10 -8.45 -18.40
N ILE A 205 -9.79 -8.53 -18.23
CA ILE A 205 -8.80 -7.69 -18.92
C ILE A 205 -8.02 -8.50 -19.95
N THR A 206 -7.81 -7.93 -21.13
CA THR A 206 -7.11 -8.62 -22.22
C THR A 206 -5.61 -8.34 -22.20
N ALA A 207 -4.83 -9.25 -22.80
CA ALA A 207 -3.39 -9.05 -22.99
C ALA A 207 -3.09 -7.79 -23.81
N ALA A 208 -3.95 -7.49 -24.80
CA ALA A 208 -3.83 -6.30 -25.62
C ALA A 208 -4.03 -5.03 -24.78
N THR A 209 -5.04 -4.99 -23.91
CA THR A 209 -5.25 -3.88 -22.97
C THR A 209 -4.02 -3.66 -22.09
N VAL A 210 -3.47 -4.71 -21.49
CA VAL A 210 -2.28 -4.59 -20.62
C VAL A 210 -1.04 -4.12 -21.40
N ARG A 211 -0.85 -4.57 -22.64
CA ARG A 211 0.23 -4.07 -23.51
C ARG A 211 0.06 -2.60 -23.88
N ASN A 212 -1.17 -2.15 -24.10
CA ASN A 212 -1.47 -0.76 -24.41
C ASN A 212 -1.14 0.19 -23.24
N LEU A 213 -1.05 -0.32 -22.00
CA LEU A 213 -0.53 0.43 -20.85
C LEU A 213 1.00 0.58 -20.89
N GLY A 214 1.67 -0.03 -21.87
CA GLY A 214 3.11 -0.04 -22.01
C GLY A 214 3.77 -1.32 -21.49
N VAL A 215 3.11 -2.21 -20.76
CA VAL A 215 3.72 -3.43 -20.19
C VAL A 215 4.36 -4.30 -21.29
N THR A 216 5.65 -4.65 -21.12
CA THR A 216 6.37 -5.47 -22.12
C THR A 216 5.89 -6.91 -22.13
N ASP A 217 6.15 -7.67 -23.21
CA ASP A 217 5.79 -9.10 -23.25
C ASP A 217 6.51 -9.92 -22.17
N ARG A 218 7.74 -9.53 -21.82
CA ARG A 218 8.48 -10.15 -20.71
C ARG A 218 7.80 -9.86 -19.38
N GLU A 219 7.49 -8.60 -19.08
CA GLU A 219 6.77 -8.23 -17.86
C GLU A 219 5.40 -8.88 -17.82
N LEU A 220 4.69 -8.93 -18.94
CA LEU A 220 3.40 -9.60 -19.03
C LEU A 220 3.53 -11.10 -18.76
N SER A 221 4.58 -11.75 -19.28
CA SER A 221 4.87 -13.15 -18.97
C SER A 221 5.28 -13.37 -17.52
N GLU A 222 6.08 -12.47 -16.94
CA GLU A 222 6.48 -12.53 -15.54
C GLU A 222 5.30 -12.21 -14.62
N LEU A 223 4.42 -11.26 -14.96
CA LEU A 223 3.16 -11.03 -14.26
C LEU A 223 2.30 -12.29 -14.34
N ARG A 224 2.22 -12.96 -15.51
CA ARG A 224 1.53 -14.25 -15.64
C ARG A 224 2.17 -15.38 -14.82
N ALA A 225 3.48 -15.35 -14.57
CA ALA A 225 4.25 -16.44 -13.96
C ALA A 225 4.55 -16.27 -12.46
N ALA A 226 4.88 -15.06 -12.01
CA ALA A 226 5.03 -14.65 -10.61
C ALA A 226 3.70 -14.79 -9.84
N LEU A 227 2.62 -14.89 -10.60
CA LEU A 227 1.33 -15.33 -10.14
C LEU A 227 1.22 -16.85 -10.31
N PRO A 228 1.19 -17.65 -9.21
CA PRO A 228 0.53 -18.95 -9.25
C PRO A 228 -0.94 -18.80 -9.66
N VAL A 229 -1.47 -17.56 -9.72
CA VAL A 229 -2.86 -17.22 -10.01
C VAL A 229 -3.06 -15.90 -10.79
N ARG A 230 -3.32 -15.91 -12.12
CA ARG A 230 -4.14 -14.94 -12.93
C ARG A 230 -3.55 -14.60 -14.31
N LEU A 231 -4.45 -14.21 -15.21
CA LEU A 231 -4.26 -13.58 -16.53
C LEU A 231 -3.99 -14.51 -17.72
N LEU A 232 -5.05 -15.15 -18.25
CA LEU A 232 -5.69 -14.75 -19.52
C LEU A 232 -6.69 -15.78 -20.04
N GLY A 233 -7.79 -15.27 -20.61
CA GLY A 233 -8.72 -16.00 -21.48
C GLY A 233 -9.71 -16.86 -20.72
N THR A 234 -10.99 -16.44 -20.67
CA THR A 234 -12.03 -17.01 -19.79
C THR A 234 -11.59 -16.99 -18.33
N ILE A 235 -11.69 -15.82 -17.70
CA ILE A 235 -11.24 -15.63 -16.31
C ILE A 235 -12.14 -16.43 -15.37
N TRP A 236 -11.73 -17.64 -15.05
CA TRP A 236 -12.08 -18.27 -13.79
C TRP A 236 -11.17 -17.65 -12.71
N PRO A 237 -11.72 -17.00 -11.68
CA PRO A 237 -10.96 -16.62 -10.50
C PRO A 237 -10.18 -17.84 -9.98
N ARG A 238 -8.84 -17.87 -10.03
CA ARG A 238 -8.11 -19.06 -9.52
C ARG A 238 -8.08 -19.17 -7.97
N TYR A 239 -9.05 -18.57 -7.30
CA TYR A 239 -9.43 -18.94 -5.94
C TYR A 239 -10.95 -19.09 -5.91
N HIS A 240 -11.44 -20.16 -6.53
CA HIS A 240 -12.73 -20.71 -6.16
C HIS A 240 -12.48 -21.71 -5.04
N TRP A 241 -13.06 -21.46 -3.87
CA TRP A 241 -13.41 -22.53 -2.95
C TRP A 241 -14.94 -22.57 -2.88
N GLY A 242 -15.54 -23.40 -3.74
CA GLY A 242 -16.97 -23.32 -4.06
C GLY A 242 -17.30 -22.10 -4.95
N SER A 243 -18.35 -21.37 -4.64
CA SER A 243 -18.88 -20.26 -5.46
C SER A 243 -18.22 -18.89 -5.22
N THR A 244 -17.23 -18.77 -4.33
CA THR A 244 -16.65 -17.47 -3.92
C THR A 244 -15.31 -17.21 -4.62
N ALA A 245 -15.15 -16.02 -5.22
CA ALA A 245 -13.94 -15.55 -5.90
C ALA A 245 -13.10 -14.64 -4.99
N PHE A 246 -11.76 -14.72 -5.06
CA PHE A 246 -10.85 -13.78 -4.37
C PHE A 246 -10.23 -12.79 -5.33
N LEU A 247 -10.46 -11.50 -5.08
CA LEU A 247 -9.70 -10.37 -5.60
C LEU A 247 -9.36 -9.46 -4.41
N PRO A 248 -8.11 -8.99 -4.26
CA PRO A 248 -7.81 -7.95 -3.30
C PRO A 248 -8.43 -6.65 -3.77
N GLU A 249 -9.65 -6.37 -3.32
CA GLU A 249 -10.37 -5.13 -3.63
C GLU A 249 -9.64 -3.86 -3.13
N TYR A 250 -8.62 -4.02 -2.28
CA TYR A 250 -7.76 -2.93 -1.85
C TYR A 250 -6.91 -2.33 -2.99
N ASP A 251 -6.51 -3.14 -3.98
CA ASP A 251 -5.79 -2.64 -5.17
C ASP A 251 -6.66 -1.62 -5.93
N LEU A 252 -7.99 -1.81 -5.88
CA LEU A 252 -8.94 -0.92 -6.53
C LEU A 252 -9.12 0.39 -5.75
N PHE A 253 -9.27 0.33 -4.42
CA PHE A 253 -9.40 1.56 -3.63
C PHE A 253 -8.11 2.40 -3.63
N GLY A 254 -6.95 1.78 -3.50
CA GLY A 254 -5.68 2.50 -3.56
C GLY A 254 -5.45 3.15 -4.91
N SER A 255 -5.67 2.42 -6.01
CA SER A 255 -5.57 3.01 -7.36
C SER A 255 -6.59 4.11 -7.61
N LEU A 256 -7.79 4.02 -7.04
CA LEU A 256 -8.79 5.09 -7.08
C LEU A 256 -8.28 6.38 -6.44
N LEU A 257 -7.63 6.30 -5.28
CA LEU A 257 -7.02 7.49 -4.64
C LEU A 257 -5.87 8.06 -5.46
N LEU A 258 -5.00 7.20 -6.02
CA LEU A 258 -3.89 7.63 -6.88
C LEU A 258 -4.37 8.28 -8.19
N VAL A 259 -5.45 7.76 -8.78
CA VAL A 259 -6.09 8.36 -9.96
C VAL A 259 -6.73 9.69 -9.59
N SER A 260 -7.40 9.78 -8.45
CA SER A 260 -8.04 11.03 -8.00
C SER A 260 -7.01 12.13 -7.76
N GLU A 261 -5.87 11.79 -7.17
CA GLU A 261 -4.72 12.68 -7.05
C GLU A 261 -4.22 13.13 -8.43
N ALA A 262 -4.04 12.21 -9.39
CA ALA A 262 -3.58 12.55 -10.74
C ALA A 262 -4.57 13.39 -11.56
N LEU A 263 -5.85 13.41 -11.16
CA LEU A 263 -6.90 14.23 -11.74
C LEU A 263 -7.13 15.53 -10.95
N ASP A 264 -6.21 15.88 -10.05
CA ASP A 264 -6.29 17.07 -9.20
C ASP A 264 -7.59 17.18 -8.41
N VAL A 265 -8.14 16.04 -7.96
CA VAL A 265 -9.32 16.05 -7.08
C VAL A 265 -8.93 16.73 -5.76
N PRO A 266 -9.58 17.86 -5.39
CA PRO A 266 -9.23 18.57 -4.17
C PRO A 266 -9.41 17.70 -2.94
N ASP A 267 -8.45 17.78 -2.02
CA ASP A 267 -8.48 17.09 -0.74
C ASP A 267 -8.73 15.57 -0.85
N THR A 268 -8.30 14.93 -1.96
CA THR A 268 -8.56 13.51 -2.28
C THR A 268 -8.48 12.59 -1.06
N TYR A 269 -7.36 12.64 -0.34
CA TYR A 269 -7.09 11.78 0.81
C TYR A 269 -7.91 12.19 2.03
N LEU A 270 -7.98 13.48 2.34
CA LEU A 270 -8.84 14.00 3.40
C LEU A 270 -10.30 13.64 3.15
N ARG A 271 -10.80 13.60 1.91
CA ARG A 271 -12.19 13.24 1.57
C ARG A 271 -12.45 11.74 1.68
N ALA A 272 -11.48 10.92 1.28
CA ALA A 272 -11.54 9.47 1.46
C ALA A 272 -11.41 9.06 2.93
N PHE A 273 -10.61 9.83 3.68
CA PHE A 273 -10.44 9.71 5.12
C PHE A 273 -11.63 10.34 5.87
N TRP A 274 -12.28 11.38 5.34
CA TRP A 274 -13.45 12.06 5.92
C TRP A 274 -14.28 12.77 4.85
N GLY A 275 -15.51 12.32 4.62
CA GLY A 275 -16.49 13.06 3.83
C GLY A 275 -16.82 12.41 2.50
N LYS A 276 -17.33 13.24 1.57
CA LYS A 276 -17.85 12.78 0.28
C LYS A 276 -16.75 12.76 -0.76
N HIS A 277 -16.51 11.63 -1.41
CA HIS A 277 -15.56 11.46 -2.50
C HIS A 277 -16.29 11.40 -3.86
N PRO A 278 -15.71 11.87 -4.99
CA PRO A 278 -16.35 11.76 -6.30
C PRO A 278 -16.67 10.31 -6.73
N TRP A 279 -16.04 9.34 -6.08
CA TRP A 279 -16.18 7.91 -6.32
C TRP A 279 -16.95 7.19 -5.21
N ASP A 280 -17.77 7.90 -4.42
CA ASP A 280 -18.50 7.33 -3.29
C ASP A 280 -19.34 6.09 -3.66
N GLU A 281 -19.90 6.03 -4.87
CA GLU A 281 -20.63 4.84 -5.34
C GLU A 281 -19.71 3.62 -5.44
N LEU A 282 -18.53 3.78 -6.04
CA LEU A 282 -17.53 2.71 -6.15
C LEU A 282 -16.96 2.35 -4.76
N ILE A 283 -16.74 3.32 -3.88
CA ILE A 283 -16.32 3.08 -2.49
C ILE A 283 -17.39 2.30 -1.73
N ALA A 284 -18.66 2.64 -1.90
CA ALA A 284 -19.78 1.92 -1.29
C ALA A 284 -19.89 0.48 -1.82
N GLU A 285 -19.66 0.30 -3.12
CA GLU A 285 -19.59 -1.01 -3.75
C GLU A 285 -18.44 -1.87 -3.18
N LEU A 286 -17.26 -1.28 -3.02
CA LEU A 286 -16.12 -1.93 -2.36
C LEU A 286 -16.42 -2.30 -0.91
N ARG A 287 -17.07 -1.39 -0.16
CA ARG A 287 -17.54 -1.65 1.21
C ARG A 287 -18.56 -2.77 1.32
N SER A 288 -19.34 -3.00 0.27
CA SER A 288 -20.31 -4.10 0.23
C SER A 288 -19.65 -5.46 -0.04
N THR A 289 -18.39 -5.47 -0.48
CA THR A 289 -17.68 -6.69 -0.84
C THR A 289 -17.23 -7.43 0.42
N ARG A 290 -17.72 -8.67 0.60
CA ARG A 290 -17.36 -9.47 1.77
C ARG A 290 -15.86 -9.81 1.76
N PRO A 291 -15.16 -9.72 2.91
CA PRO A 291 -13.81 -10.24 3.04
C PRO A 291 -13.77 -11.72 2.63
N GLY A 292 -12.79 -12.11 1.83
CA GLY A 292 -12.62 -13.50 1.47
C GLY A 292 -12.26 -14.37 2.69
N TRP A 293 -12.59 -15.68 2.67
CA TRP A 293 -12.33 -16.59 3.80
C TRP A 293 -10.89 -16.58 4.31
N LEU A 294 -9.89 -16.39 3.44
CA LEU A 294 -8.48 -16.32 3.84
C LEU A 294 -8.22 -15.08 4.70
N TRP A 295 -8.76 -13.93 4.27
CA TRP A 295 -8.71 -12.68 5.02
C TRP A 295 -9.41 -12.86 6.38
N GLN A 296 -10.61 -13.46 6.39
CA GLN A 296 -11.35 -13.75 7.62
C GLN A 296 -10.57 -14.70 8.55
N GLN A 297 -10.01 -15.80 8.02
CA GLN A 297 -9.25 -16.77 8.80
C GLN A 297 -8.08 -16.10 9.52
N TYR A 298 -7.39 -15.18 8.85
CA TYR A 298 -6.22 -14.52 9.41
C TYR A 298 -6.52 -13.24 10.19
N HIS A 299 -7.68 -12.59 10.01
CA HIS A 299 -7.96 -11.27 10.61
C HIS A 299 -9.25 -11.21 11.44
N THR A 300 -10.05 -12.27 11.50
CA THR A 300 -11.23 -12.38 12.39
C THR A 300 -11.09 -13.45 13.49
N SER A 301 -9.89 -14.02 13.70
CA SER A 301 -9.63 -14.95 14.82
C SER A 301 -9.32 -14.19 16.12
N GLY A 302 -10.29 -13.37 16.56
CA GLY A 302 -10.21 -12.53 17.76
C GLY A 302 -11.59 -12.17 18.35
N GLU A 303 -12.56 -13.07 18.25
CA GLU A 303 -13.72 -13.13 19.16
C GLU A 303 -13.60 -14.38 20.04
#